data_AF-A0A2M7RV17-F1
#
_entry.id   AF-A0A2M7RV17-F1
#
_cell.length_a   1.000
_cell.length_b   1.000
_cell.length_c   1.000
_cell.angle_alpha   90.00
_cell.angle_beta   90.00
_cell.angle_gamma   90.00
#
_symmetry.space_group_name_H-M   'P 1'
#
loop_
_entity.id
_entity.type
_entity.pdbx_description
1 polymer ?
#
loop_
_entity_poly.entity_id
_entity_poly.type
_entity_poly.pdbx_seq_one_letter_code
_entity_poly.pdbx_strand_id
1 'polypeptide(L)'
;PILMGLACFAGDMHLPNSNSTSEEHVIIDNKGTIGFLSSVDLAISNILHNYASNFYINLSQTKYGESIGRQIKNTIKTITQGQGTDIKNFTNSVGLNISFHGDPAIHLHTFDKPDYMINEQSVSFQPNIVTSDLDSFTIQIIVANLGRAIDTTILLSVERSFPNTNFTDTTYLIPIAAPHFKDTFSLKLPVDFIRGLGLNTFTIMVDAPPLFIDEIYEDNNMIVKTLNIRSGNIIPIY
;
A
#
# COMPACT_ATOMS: atom_id res chain seq x y z
N PRO A 1 -5.53 -8.38 16.32
CA PRO A 1 -5.55 -8.81 14.90
C PRO A 1 -6.65 -9.88 14.69
N ILE A 2 -7.04 -10.14 13.45
CA ILE A 2 -7.82 -11.34 13.11
C ILE A 2 -6.86 -12.41 12.62
N LEU A 3 -7.04 -13.64 13.08
CA LEU A 3 -6.21 -14.78 12.68
C LEU A 3 -7.05 -15.75 11.85
N MET A 4 -6.54 -16.11 10.67
CA MET A 4 -7.14 -17.14 9.83
C MET A 4 -6.30 -18.42 9.93
N GLY A 5 -6.79 -19.40 10.67
CA GLY A 5 -6.11 -20.67 10.94
C GLY A 5 -6.66 -21.78 10.07
N LEU A 6 -6.30 -21.84 8.80
CA LEU A 6 -6.83 -22.87 7.88
C LEU A 6 -6.12 -24.22 8.03
N ALA A 7 -6.49 -24.95 9.08
CA ALA A 7 -6.07 -26.32 9.34
C ALA A 7 -7.29 -27.15 9.79
N CYS A 8 -7.19 -28.48 9.71
CA CYS A 8 -8.23 -29.37 10.22
C CYS A 8 -8.43 -29.17 11.73
N PHE A 9 -9.69 -29.09 12.17
CA PHE A 9 -10.09 -29.00 13.58
C PHE A 9 -9.52 -27.81 14.39
N ALA A 10 -8.83 -26.86 13.75
CA ALA A 10 -8.27 -25.72 14.47
C ALA A 10 -9.35 -24.74 14.99
N GLY A 11 -10.56 -24.81 14.44
CA GLY A 11 -11.73 -24.06 14.87
C GLY A 11 -12.69 -24.83 15.77
N ASP A 12 -12.31 -25.99 16.31
CA ASP A 12 -13.21 -26.91 17.02
C ASP A 12 -13.61 -26.44 18.45
N MET A 13 -14.22 -25.26 18.50
CA MET A 13 -14.73 -24.57 19.68
C MET A 13 -16.09 -25.08 20.14
N HIS A 14 -16.67 -26.05 19.41
CA HIS A 14 -18.00 -26.59 19.70
C HIS A 14 -17.95 -27.88 20.52
N LEU A 15 -16.76 -28.41 20.81
CA LEU A 15 -16.59 -29.59 21.65
C LEU A 15 -16.81 -29.29 23.14
N PRO A 16 -17.43 -30.22 23.89
CA PRO A 16 -17.56 -30.09 25.34
C PRO A 16 -16.19 -30.13 26.01
N ASN A 17 -15.94 -29.18 26.94
CA ASN A 17 -14.67 -29.04 27.66
C ASN A 17 -13.44 -28.77 26.77
N SER A 18 -13.64 -28.26 25.56
CA SER A 18 -12.55 -27.89 24.66
C SER A 18 -11.79 -26.69 25.19
N ASN A 19 -10.46 -26.74 25.12
CA ASN A 19 -9.59 -25.57 25.12
C ASN A 19 -9.06 -25.43 23.69
N SER A 20 -9.95 -25.07 22.77
CA SER A 20 -9.64 -25.03 21.34
C SER A 20 -8.56 -24.00 21.06
N THR A 21 -7.82 -24.18 19.97
CA THR A 21 -6.85 -23.19 19.50
C THR A 21 -7.49 -21.81 19.37
N SER A 22 -8.76 -21.74 18.96
CA SER A 22 -9.49 -20.47 18.87
C SER A 22 -9.68 -19.79 20.23
N GLU A 23 -10.04 -20.54 21.27
CA GLU A 23 -10.22 -20.01 22.63
C GLU A 23 -8.89 -19.50 23.19
N GLU A 24 -7.81 -20.27 23.05
CA GLU A 24 -6.48 -19.87 23.52
C GLU A 24 -6.00 -18.52 22.94
N HIS A 25 -6.50 -18.14 21.76
CA HIS A 25 -6.15 -16.90 21.09
C HIS A 25 -7.17 -15.77 21.27
N VAL A 26 -8.47 -16.07 21.42
CA VAL A 26 -9.55 -15.07 21.44
C VAL A 26 -9.93 -14.64 22.87
N ILE A 27 -10.03 -15.57 23.82
CA ILE A 27 -10.51 -15.27 25.19
C ILE A 27 -9.38 -14.85 26.14
N ILE A 28 -8.14 -14.79 25.65
CA ILE A 28 -6.97 -14.46 26.47
C ILE A 28 -6.98 -12.97 26.84
N ASP A 29 -6.89 -12.68 28.13
CA ASP A 29 -7.06 -11.32 28.63
C ASP A 29 -5.94 -10.37 28.15
N ASN A 30 -6.34 -9.20 27.64
CA ASN A 30 -5.48 -8.12 27.16
C ASN A 30 -4.41 -8.50 26.12
N LYS A 31 -4.58 -9.62 25.40
CA LYS A 31 -3.67 -10.06 24.32
C LYS A 31 -4.39 -10.96 23.32
N GLY A 32 -3.68 -11.48 22.33
CA GLY A 32 -4.24 -12.43 21.36
C GLY A 32 -4.94 -11.77 20.17
N THR A 33 -6.08 -12.33 19.76
CA THR A 33 -6.80 -11.97 18.53
C THR A 33 -8.21 -11.48 18.84
N ILE A 34 -8.73 -10.56 18.03
CA ILE A 34 -10.12 -10.07 18.13
C ILE A 34 -11.11 -10.97 17.36
N GLY A 35 -10.57 -12.00 16.71
CA GLY A 35 -11.30 -12.89 15.83
C GLY A 35 -10.41 -14.04 15.36
N PHE A 36 -10.97 -15.25 15.30
CA PHE A 36 -10.30 -16.44 14.80
C PHE A 36 -11.20 -17.16 13.79
N LEU A 37 -10.74 -17.27 12.55
CA LEU A 37 -11.47 -17.91 11.45
C LEU A 37 -10.79 -19.24 11.08
N SER A 38 -11.49 -20.36 11.24
CA SER A 38 -10.88 -21.68 11.07
C SER A 38 -11.90 -22.77 10.74
N SER A 39 -11.41 -23.92 10.27
CA SER A 39 -12.22 -25.11 10.02
C SER A 39 -12.46 -25.86 11.32
N VAL A 40 -13.72 -26.21 11.59
CA VAL A 40 -14.12 -27.05 12.72
C VAL A 40 -14.00 -28.55 12.42
N ASP A 41 -13.74 -28.91 11.16
CA ASP A 41 -13.71 -30.29 10.68
C ASP A 41 -12.54 -30.50 9.70
N LEU A 42 -12.41 -31.72 9.16
CA LEU A 42 -11.55 -32.05 8.04
C LEU A 42 -11.82 -31.12 6.86
N ALA A 43 -10.74 -30.57 6.32
CA ALA A 43 -10.79 -29.70 5.17
C ALA A 43 -9.65 -30.03 4.20
N ILE A 44 -9.93 -29.89 2.91
CA ILE A 44 -8.98 -30.21 1.85
C ILE A 44 -8.17 -28.95 1.53
N SER A 45 -6.84 -29.08 1.51
CA SER A 45 -5.91 -27.95 1.38
C SER A 45 -6.16 -27.07 0.15
N ASN A 46 -6.50 -27.65 -1.00
CA ASN A 46 -6.80 -26.87 -2.22
C ASN A 46 -8.06 -26.02 -2.08
N ILE A 47 -9.07 -26.51 -1.35
CA ILE A 47 -10.32 -25.79 -1.10
C ILE A 47 -10.11 -24.71 -0.04
N LEU A 48 -9.33 -25.00 1.01
CA LEU A 48 -8.92 -23.99 1.99
C LEU A 48 -8.14 -22.86 1.34
N HIS A 49 -7.21 -23.18 0.43
CA HIS A 49 -6.49 -22.18 -0.35
C HIS A 49 -7.47 -21.32 -1.17
N ASN A 50 -8.43 -21.93 -1.86
CA ASN A 50 -9.44 -21.19 -2.62
C ASN A 50 -10.31 -20.30 -1.72
N TYR A 51 -10.72 -20.79 -0.55
CA TYR A 51 -11.42 -20.00 0.47
C TYR A 51 -10.58 -18.78 0.89
N ALA A 52 -9.31 -19.00 1.25
CA ALA A 52 -8.40 -17.94 1.69
C ALA A 52 -8.24 -16.86 0.62
N SER A 53 -7.96 -17.27 -0.62
CA SER A 53 -7.77 -16.35 -1.75
C SER A 53 -9.02 -15.49 -1.98
N ASN A 54 -10.21 -16.09 -1.97
CA ASN A 54 -11.45 -15.33 -2.11
C ASN A 54 -11.75 -14.44 -0.91
N PHE A 55 -11.40 -14.87 0.31
CA PHE A 55 -11.50 -14.03 1.49
C PHE A 55 -10.62 -12.79 1.38
N TYR A 56 -9.36 -12.94 0.96
CA TYR A 56 -8.46 -11.80 0.76
C TYR A 56 -8.91 -10.89 -0.39
N ILE A 57 -9.44 -11.42 -1.48
CA ILE A 57 -10.02 -10.62 -2.58
C ILE A 57 -11.23 -9.81 -2.09
N ASN A 58 -12.14 -10.43 -1.33
CA ASN A 58 -13.28 -9.72 -0.76
C ASN A 58 -12.81 -8.63 0.21
N LEU A 59 -11.86 -8.96 1.08
CA LEU A 59 -11.33 -8.06 2.09
C LEU A 59 -10.62 -6.84 1.49
N SER A 60 -9.85 -7.04 0.42
CA SER A 60 -8.99 -6.00 -0.17
C SER A 60 -9.60 -5.27 -1.36
N GLN A 61 -10.55 -5.87 -2.10
CA GLN A 61 -11.01 -5.32 -3.38
C GLN A 61 -12.54 -5.21 -3.45
N THR A 62 -13.27 -6.32 -3.43
CA THR A 62 -14.69 -6.33 -3.85
C THR A 62 -15.68 -5.94 -2.75
N LYS A 63 -15.26 -6.06 -1.48
CA LYS A 63 -16.02 -5.78 -0.26
C LYS A 63 -15.17 -5.03 0.75
N TYR A 64 -14.26 -4.20 0.27
CA TYR A 64 -13.39 -3.38 1.10
C TYR A 64 -14.20 -2.57 2.13
N GLY A 65 -13.73 -2.54 3.39
CA GLY A 65 -14.38 -1.82 4.48
C GLY A 65 -15.65 -2.47 5.04
N GLU A 66 -16.07 -3.64 4.56
CA GLU A 66 -17.23 -4.36 5.10
C GLU A 66 -16.89 -5.19 6.35
N SER A 67 -17.89 -5.39 7.22
CA SER A 67 -17.77 -6.23 8.42
C SER A 67 -17.28 -7.66 8.11
N ILE A 68 -16.59 -8.29 9.05
CA ILE A 68 -16.03 -9.64 8.90
C ILE A 68 -17.10 -10.68 8.58
N GLY A 69 -18.28 -10.58 9.21
CA GLY A 69 -19.41 -11.45 8.89
C GLY A 69 -19.83 -11.35 7.42
N ARG A 70 -19.83 -10.13 6.85
CA ARG A 70 -20.09 -9.93 5.42
C ARG A 70 -18.96 -10.50 4.55
N GLN A 71 -17.70 -10.34 4.95
CA GLN A 71 -16.56 -10.96 4.25
C GLN A 71 -16.73 -12.48 4.16
N ILE A 72 -17.00 -13.14 5.30
CA ILE A 72 -17.19 -14.60 5.38
C ILE A 72 -18.35 -15.05 4.49
N LYS A 73 -19.52 -14.38 4.60
CA LYS A 73 -20.70 -14.73 3.79
C LYS A 73 -20.43 -14.58 2.29
N ASN A 74 -19.76 -13.51 1.88
CA ASN A 74 -19.41 -13.29 0.48
C ASN A 74 -18.41 -14.33 -0.02
N THR A 75 -17.41 -14.70 0.80
CA THR A 75 -16.45 -15.75 0.45
C THR A 75 -17.12 -17.10 0.26
N ILE A 76 -17.97 -17.52 1.20
CA ILE A 76 -18.75 -18.77 1.09
C ILE A 76 -19.62 -18.73 -0.16
N LYS A 77 -20.31 -17.61 -0.40
CA LYS A 77 -21.13 -17.43 -1.61
C LYS A 77 -20.31 -17.61 -2.88
N THR A 78 -19.16 -16.94 -3.00
CA THR A 78 -18.31 -17.00 -4.20
C THR A 78 -17.82 -18.42 -4.49
N ILE A 79 -17.32 -19.14 -3.49
CA ILE A 79 -16.74 -20.48 -3.71
C ILE A 79 -17.82 -21.55 -3.96
N THR A 80 -18.98 -21.45 -3.29
CA THR A 80 -20.05 -22.44 -3.41
C THR A 80 -20.92 -22.21 -4.65
N GLN A 81 -21.20 -20.95 -5.02
CA GLN A 81 -22.12 -20.59 -6.11
C GLN A 81 -21.44 -20.26 -7.45
N GLY A 82 -20.11 -20.46 -7.58
CA GLY A 82 -19.40 -20.24 -8.86
C GLY A 82 -19.91 -21.12 -10.02
N GLN A 83 -19.65 -20.69 -11.25
CA GLN A 83 -20.14 -21.28 -12.51
C GLN A 83 -19.91 -22.81 -12.62
N GLY A 84 -20.91 -23.53 -13.14
CA GLY A 84 -20.89 -24.99 -13.35
C GLY A 84 -22.09 -25.71 -12.72
N THR A 85 -22.46 -26.87 -13.26
CA THR A 85 -23.56 -27.71 -12.77
C THR A 85 -23.11 -28.82 -11.81
N ASP A 86 -21.80 -28.92 -11.55
CA ASP A 86 -21.23 -30.00 -10.75
C ASP A 86 -21.48 -29.79 -9.26
N ILE A 87 -21.81 -30.89 -8.57
CA ILE A 87 -22.00 -30.90 -7.12
C ILE A 87 -20.65 -30.71 -6.44
N LYS A 88 -20.45 -29.54 -5.81
CA LYS A 88 -19.21 -29.21 -5.09
C LYS A 88 -19.22 -29.70 -3.65
N ASN A 89 -19.38 -31.01 -3.44
CA ASN A 89 -19.53 -31.60 -2.09
C ASN A 89 -18.47 -31.14 -1.09
N PHE A 90 -17.19 -31.18 -1.47
CA PHE A 90 -16.10 -30.76 -0.60
C PHE A 90 -16.02 -29.24 -0.39
N THR A 91 -16.36 -28.43 -1.40
CA THR A 91 -16.40 -26.96 -1.26
C THR A 91 -17.55 -26.52 -0.36
N ASN A 92 -18.72 -27.15 -0.52
CA ASN A 92 -19.87 -26.92 0.33
C ASN A 92 -19.58 -27.35 1.77
N SER A 93 -18.90 -28.48 1.97
CA SER A 93 -18.44 -28.92 3.28
C SER A 93 -17.53 -27.86 3.93
N VAL A 94 -16.51 -27.35 3.24
CA VAL A 94 -15.67 -26.27 3.78
C VAL A 94 -16.50 -25.01 4.07
N GLY A 95 -17.42 -24.63 3.18
CA GLY A 95 -18.29 -23.47 3.39
C GLY A 95 -19.19 -23.58 4.63
N LEU A 96 -19.57 -24.80 5.02
CA LEU A 96 -20.34 -25.08 6.24
C LEU A 96 -19.45 -25.22 7.49
N ASN A 97 -18.22 -25.69 7.32
CA ASN A 97 -17.32 -26.05 8.42
C ASN A 97 -16.34 -24.93 8.80
N ILE A 98 -16.32 -23.80 8.11
CA ILE A 98 -15.56 -22.62 8.55
C ILE A 98 -16.38 -21.84 9.60
N SER A 99 -15.82 -21.71 10.80
CA SER A 99 -16.39 -20.95 11.91
C SER A 99 -15.54 -19.75 12.26
N PHE A 100 -16.20 -18.67 12.66
CA PHE A 100 -15.57 -17.46 13.17
C PHE A 100 -15.84 -17.29 14.66
N HIS A 101 -14.77 -17.31 15.45
CA HIS A 101 -14.81 -17.02 16.88
C HIS A 101 -14.47 -15.54 17.09
N GLY A 102 -15.48 -14.71 17.34
CA GLY A 102 -15.34 -13.26 17.54
C GLY A 102 -16.64 -12.54 17.20
N ASP A 103 -16.64 -11.21 17.25
CA ASP A 103 -17.80 -10.40 16.85
C ASP A 103 -17.83 -10.22 15.31
N PRO A 104 -18.80 -10.80 14.58
CA PRO A 104 -18.87 -10.68 13.13
C PRO A 104 -19.21 -9.27 12.64
N ALA A 105 -19.67 -8.36 13.51
CA ALA A 105 -19.99 -6.98 13.17
C ALA A 105 -18.75 -6.07 13.13
N ILE A 106 -17.59 -6.55 13.57
CA ILE A 106 -16.35 -5.76 13.53
C ILE A 106 -15.93 -5.46 12.09
N HIS A 107 -15.39 -4.26 11.91
CA HIS A 107 -14.75 -3.83 10.68
C HIS A 107 -13.24 -3.85 10.92
N LEU A 108 -12.47 -4.26 9.91
CA LEU A 108 -11.03 -4.02 9.97
C LEU A 108 -10.75 -2.54 9.82
N HIS A 109 -9.58 -2.13 10.30
CA HIS A 109 -9.09 -0.80 10.05
C HIS A 109 -8.88 -0.59 8.54
N THR A 110 -9.69 0.28 7.96
CA THR A 110 -9.69 0.62 6.53
C THR A 110 -9.85 2.12 6.37
N PHE A 111 -9.48 2.62 5.19
CA PHE A 111 -9.53 4.03 4.85
C PHE A 111 -10.48 4.26 3.69
N ASP A 112 -11.31 5.30 3.75
CA ASP A 112 -12.30 5.56 2.69
C ASP A 112 -11.66 6.18 1.44
N LYS A 113 -10.58 6.94 1.63
CA LYS A 113 -9.84 7.68 0.59
C LYS A 113 -8.34 7.32 0.58
N PRO A 114 -7.64 7.55 -0.54
CA PRO A 114 -6.17 7.49 -0.61
C PRO A 114 -5.52 8.54 0.31
N ASP A 115 -4.23 8.34 0.59
CA ASP A 115 -3.39 9.27 1.35
C ASP A 115 -1.93 9.10 0.91
N TYR A 116 -1.53 9.83 -0.13
CA TYR A 116 -0.22 9.79 -0.74
C TYR A 116 0.76 10.63 0.06
N MET A 117 1.74 9.97 0.66
CA MET A 117 2.73 10.62 1.50
C MET A 117 4.11 10.59 0.88
N ILE A 118 4.80 11.73 0.99
CA ILE A 118 6.22 11.89 0.69
C ILE A 118 6.93 12.58 1.87
N ASN A 119 8.18 12.21 2.13
CA ASN A 119 8.98 12.84 3.18
C ASN A 119 10.44 13.06 2.71
N GLU A 120 11.26 13.65 3.57
CA GLU A 120 12.65 13.95 3.22
C GLU A 120 13.52 12.73 2.87
N GLN A 121 13.21 11.56 3.44
CA GLN A 121 13.93 10.31 3.21
C GLN A 121 13.47 9.62 1.92
N SER A 122 12.28 9.99 1.42
CA SER A 122 11.76 9.50 0.14
C SER A 122 12.51 10.03 -1.07
N VAL A 123 13.28 11.12 -0.92
CA VAL A 123 13.94 11.80 -2.04
C VAL A 123 15.44 11.68 -1.93
N SER A 124 16.06 11.08 -2.93
CA SER A 124 17.52 10.98 -3.05
C SER A 124 18.01 11.33 -4.45
N PHE A 125 19.29 11.71 -4.53
CA PHE A 125 19.94 12.08 -5.79
C PHE A 125 21.03 11.07 -6.12
N GLN A 126 21.08 10.63 -7.37
CA GLN A 126 22.09 9.71 -7.87
C GLN A 126 22.85 10.36 -9.03
N PRO A 127 24.17 10.60 -8.89
CA PRO A 127 24.98 10.36 -7.70
C PRO A 127 24.68 11.32 -6.54
N ASN A 128 25.03 10.93 -5.31
CA ASN A 128 24.87 11.76 -4.09
C ASN A 128 25.62 13.10 -4.16
N ILE A 129 26.67 13.17 -4.98
CA ILE A 129 27.44 14.38 -5.24
C ILE A 129 27.33 14.66 -6.74
N VAL A 130 26.71 15.78 -7.09
CA VAL A 130 26.55 16.22 -8.47
C VAL A 130 27.50 17.38 -8.72
N THR A 131 28.37 17.23 -9.73
CA THR A 131 29.29 18.28 -10.20
C THR A 131 28.91 18.71 -11.60
N SER A 132 29.47 19.85 -12.05
CA SER A 132 29.34 20.30 -13.43
C SER A 132 29.86 19.27 -14.42
N ASP A 133 30.85 18.44 -14.07
CA ASP A 133 31.46 17.51 -15.04
C ASP A 133 30.55 16.35 -15.45
N LEU A 134 29.39 16.19 -14.79
CA LEU A 134 28.39 15.20 -15.14
C LEU A 134 27.41 15.77 -16.15
N ASP A 135 26.98 14.95 -17.12
CA ASP A 135 25.93 15.36 -18.06
C ASP A 135 24.54 15.42 -17.38
N SER A 136 24.31 14.57 -16.38
CA SER A 136 23.00 14.38 -15.77
C SER A 136 23.09 13.73 -14.39
N PHE A 137 22.01 13.87 -13.63
CA PHE A 137 21.77 13.19 -12.36
C PHE A 137 20.34 12.68 -12.32
N THR A 138 20.07 11.71 -11.46
CA THR A 138 18.74 11.12 -11.28
C THR A 138 18.19 11.51 -9.91
N ILE A 139 16.93 11.93 -9.87
CA ILE A 139 16.16 12.06 -8.64
C ILE A 139 15.39 10.75 -8.46
N GLN A 140 15.58 10.07 -7.35
CA GLN A 140 14.73 8.94 -6.92
C GLN A 140 13.71 9.45 -5.92
N ILE A 141 12.44 9.12 -6.16
CA ILE A 141 11.29 9.61 -5.42
C ILE A 141 10.47 8.40 -4.99
N ILE A 142 10.36 8.19 -3.68
CA ILE A 142 9.59 7.10 -3.09
C ILE A 142 8.26 7.66 -2.58
N VAL A 143 7.16 7.19 -3.15
CA VAL A 143 5.81 7.62 -2.75
C VAL A 143 5.15 6.47 -1.99
N ALA A 144 4.57 6.78 -0.83
CA ALA A 144 3.75 5.85 -0.07
C ALA A 144 2.26 6.21 -0.21
N ASN A 145 1.37 5.23 -0.10
CA ASN A 145 -0.06 5.43 0.10
C ASN A 145 -0.43 4.83 1.46
N LEU A 146 -0.82 5.69 2.39
CA LEU A 146 -1.21 5.35 3.75
C LEU A 146 -2.72 5.04 3.86
N GLY A 147 -3.48 5.37 2.81
CA GLY A 147 -4.93 5.26 2.77
C GLY A 147 -5.40 4.10 1.90
N ARG A 148 -6.49 4.35 1.17
CA ARG A 148 -7.09 3.40 0.24
C ARG A 148 -6.28 3.29 -1.05
N ALA A 149 -6.02 2.06 -1.49
CA ALA A 149 -5.50 1.80 -2.83
C ALA A 149 -6.60 1.98 -3.89
N ILE A 150 -6.29 2.71 -4.96
CA ILE A 150 -7.17 2.89 -6.12
C ILE A 150 -6.36 2.70 -7.41
N ASP A 151 -6.98 2.10 -8.41
CA ASP A 151 -6.37 1.86 -9.73
C ASP A 151 -6.57 3.07 -10.63
N THR A 152 -5.68 4.05 -10.53
CA THR A 152 -5.73 5.29 -11.30
C THR A 152 -4.33 5.81 -11.61
N THR A 153 -4.27 6.91 -12.37
CA THR A 153 -3.06 7.66 -12.67
C THR A 153 -3.09 8.99 -11.92
N ILE A 154 -1.99 9.36 -11.28
CA ILE A 154 -1.77 10.66 -10.64
C ILE A 154 -0.58 11.38 -11.30
N LEU A 155 -0.42 12.68 -11.04
CA LEU A 155 0.73 13.44 -11.52
C LEU A 155 1.77 13.61 -10.42
N LEU A 156 3.00 13.20 -10.70
CA LEU A 156 4.16 13.58 -9.94
C LEU A 156 4.74 14.85 -10.54
N SER A 157 4.66 15.96 -9.79
CA SER A 157 5.30 17.22 -10.16
C SER A 157 6.67 17.31 -9.50
N VAL A 158 7.68 17.65 -10.30
CA VAL A 158 9.01 18.01 -9.82
C VAL A 158 9.31 19.39 -10.37
N GLU A 159 9.27 20.41 -9.53
CA GLU A 159 9.65 21.77 -9.87
C GLU A 159 11.08 22.02 -9.39
N ARG A 160 11.95 22.44 -10.32
CA ARG A 160 13.33 22.83 -10.02
C ARG A 160 13.44 24.35 -10.06
N SER A 161 13.69 24.95 -8.91
CA SER A 161 14.10 26.34 -8.78
C SER A 161 15.62 26.45 -8.81
N PHE A 162 16.12 27.29 -9.71
CA PHE A 162 17.54 27.49 -9.92
C PHE A 162 18.14 28.45 -8.86
N PRO A 163 19.43 28.32 -8.52
CA PRO A 163 20.10 29.14 -7.49
C PRO A 163 20.00 30.66 -7.69
N ASN A 164 19.80 31.13 -8.93
CA ASN A 164 19.68 32.54 -9.26
C ASN A 164 18.24 32.85 -9.70
N THR A 165 17.62 33.83 -9.05
CA THR A 165 16.23 34.27 -9.29
C THR A 165 15.98 34.85 -10.69
N ASN A 166 17.03 35.13 -11.46
CA ASN A 166 16.91 35.59 -12.85
C ASN A 166 16.57 34.48 -13.84
N PHE A 167 16.66 33.21 -13.43
CA PHE A 167 16.28 32.08 -14.27
C PHE A 167 14.86 31.64 -13.97
N THR A 168 14.13 31.31 -15.04
CA THR A 168 12.80 30.71 -14.89
C THR A 168 12.93 29.28 -14.41
N ASP A 169 12.08 28.92 -13.44
CA ASP A 169 11.97 27.57 -12.91
C ASP A 169 11.50 26.58 -13.98
N THR A 170 11.81 25.30 -13.77
CA THR A 170 11.41 24.23 -14.69
C THR A 170 10.57 23.20 -13.95
N THR A 171 9.35 22.98 -14.44
CA THR A 171 8.42 21.98 -13.89
C THR A 171 8.34 20.76 -14.79
N TYR A 172 8.52 19.59 -14.19
CA TYR A 172 8.33 18.28 -14.83
C TYR A 172 7.05 17.65 -14.29
N LEU A 173 6.08 17.39 -15.16
CA LEU A 173 4.83 16.69 -14.81
C LEU A 173 4.88 15.26 -15.37
N ILE A 174 4.86 14.28 -14.48
CA ILE A 174 5.06 12.88 -14.82
C ILE A 174 3.80 12.11 -14.44
N PRO A 175 3.04 11.58 -15.40
CA PRO A 175 1.93 10.67 -15.09
C PRO A 175 2.50 9.35 -14.54
N ILE A 176 2.07 8.98 -13.35
CA ILE A 176 2.48 7.76 -12.66
C ILE A 176 1.24 6.97 -12.25
N ALA A 177 1.36 5.64 -12.20
CA ALA A 177 0.32 4.82 -11.58
C ALA A 177 0.27 5.14 -10.08
N ALA A 178 -0.94 5.31 -9.55
CA ALA A 178 -1.16 5.51 -8.13
C ALA A 178 -0.58 4.33 -7.32
N PRO A 179 0.34 4.55 -6.37
CA PRO A 179 0.88 3.46 -5.57
C PRO A 179 -0.23 2.88 -4.68
N HIS A 180 -0.34 1.55 -4.67
CA HIS A 180 -1.27 0.86 -3.76
C HIS A 180 -0.79 0.89 -2.31
N PHE A 181 0.52 0.88 -2.10
CA PHE A 181 1.15 1.00 -0.79
C PHE A 181 2.44 1.81 -0.87
N LYS A 182 3.36 1.44 -1.77
CA LYS A 182 4.64 2.13 -1.93
C LYS A 182 5.23 1.83 -3.31
N ASP A 183 5.76 2.85 -3.98
CA ASP A 183 6.48 2.70 -5.24
C ASP A 183 7.63 3.71 -5.36
N THR A 184 8.55 3.47 -6.29
CA THR A 184 9.74 4.29 -6.53
C THR A 184 9.78 4.80 -7.97
N PHE A 185 9.82 6.11 -8.12
CA PHE A 185 9.91 6.79 -9.41
C PHE A 185 11.31 7.39 -9.60
N SER A 186 11.80 7.37 -10.83
CA SER A 186 13.12 7.89 -11.18
C SER A 186 13.00 8.91 -12.29
N LEU A 187 13.51 10.13 -12.05
CA LEU A 187 13.56 11.20 -13.03
C LEU A 187 15.02 11.58 -13.30
N LYS A 188 15.46 11.41 -14.55
CA LYS A 188 16.80 11.82 -14.99
C LYS A 188 16.76 13.27 -15.48
N LEU A 189 17.55 14.14 -14.87
CA LEU A 189 17.65 15.56 -15.19
C LEU A 189 19.06 15.91 -15.68
N PRO A 190 19.18 16.83 -16.65
CA PRO A 190 20.48 17.33 -17.06
C PRO A 190 21.12 18.21 -15.98
N VAL A 191 22.45 18.16 -15.90
CA VAL A 191 23.21 19.19 -15.19
C VAL A 191 23.24 20.43 -16.09
N ASP A 192 22.62 21.51 -15.61
CA ASP A 192 22.62 22.77 -16.33
C ASP A 192 23.83 23.61 -15.90
N PHE A 193 24.84 23.69 -16.77
CA PHE A 193 26.08 24.41 -16.50
C PHE A 193 25.91 25.92 -16.30
N ILE A 194 24.87 26.51 -16.90
CA ILE A 194 24.66 27.96 -16.89
C ILE A 194 23.77 28.34 -15.71
N ARG A 195 22.65 27.64 -15.55
CA ARG A 195 21.60 27.96 -14.59
C ARG A 195 21.72 27.18 -13.29
N GLY A 196 22.29 25.97 -13.35
CA GLY A 196 22.24 24.98 -12.29
C GLY A 196 23.40 24.98 -11.30
N LEU A 197 24.44 25.80 -11.47
CA LEU A 197 25.57 25.83 -10.53
C LEU A 197 25.17 26.48 -9.20
N GLY A 198 25.34 25.74 -8.09
CA GLY A 198 24.98 26.17 -6.75
C GLY A 198 23.80 25.40 -6.16
N LEU A 199 23.10 26.02 -5.21
CA LEU A 199 21.99 25.41 -4.47
C LEU A 199 20.70 25.39 -5.31
N ASN A 200 20.34 24.22 -5.83
CA ASN A 200 19.07 24.01 -6.52
C ASN A 200 18.05 23.53 -5.51
N THR A 201 16.81 24.00 -5.66
CA THR A 201 15.68 23.60 -4.83
C THR A 201 14.70 22.81 -5.68
N PHE A 202 14.27 21.65 -5.18
CA PHE A 202 13.30 20.78 -5.83
C PHE A 202 12.05 20.71 -4.98
N THR A 203 10.96 21.28 -5.47
CA THR A 203 9.62 21.11 -4.89
C THR A 203 8.98 19.92 -5.57
N ILE A 204 8.75 18.86 -4.80
CA ILE A 204 8.17 17.61 -5.29
C ILE A 204 6.78 17.50 -4.70
N MET A 205 5.79 17.37 -5.56
CA MET A 205 4.39 17.21 -5.18
C MET A 205 3.85 15.93 -5.84
N VAL A 206 3.28 15.06 -5.03
CA VAL A 206 2.51 13.90 -5.47
C VAL A 206 1.07 14.34 -5.65
N ASP A 207 0.40 13.79 -6.66
CA ASP A 207 -0.97 14.15 -7.02
C ASP A 207 -1.17 15.64 -7.37
N ALA A 208 -0.25 16.16 -8.17
CA ALA A 208 -0.27 17.54 -8.59
C ALA A 208 -1.45 17.86 -9.54
N PRO A 209 -1.93 19.12 -9.58
CA PRO A 209 -2.90 19.57 -10.57
C PRO A 209 -2.43 19.31 -12.02
N PRO A 210 -3.35 19.04 -12.97
CA PRO A 210 -4.81 19.09 -12.84
C PRO A 210 -5.51 17.75 -12.54
N LEU A 211 -4.79 16.65 -12.28
CA LEU A 211 -5.37 15.30 -12.10
C LEU A 211 -5.76 14.94 -10.65
N PHE A 212 -5.73 15.94 -9.76
CA PHE A 212 -6.00 15.87 -8.33
C PHE A 212 -7.11 14.89 -7.90
N ILE A 213 -6.79 14.11 -6.88
CA ILE A 213 -7.60 13.12 -6.19
C ILE A 213 -7.91 13.64 -4.79
N ASP A 214 -9.13 13.39 -4.34
CA ASP A 214 -9.54 13.75 -2.98
C ASP A 214 -8.90 12.77 -1.96
N GLU A 215 -7.95 13.27 -1.16
CA GLU A 215 -7.19 12.50 -0.18
C GLU A 215 -7.74 12.66 1.25
N ILE A 216 -7.21 11.88 2.20
CA ILE A 216 -7.47 12.09 3.64
C ILE A 216 -6.72 13.33 4.13
N TYR A 217 -5.45 13.45 3.72
CA TYR A 217 -4.55 14.53 4.06
C TYR A 217 -3.88 15.04 2.78
N GLU A 218 -3.90 16.36 2.59
CA GLU A 218 -3.32 17.04 1.43
C GLU A 218 -2.02 17.79 1.78
N ASP A 219 -1.61 17.75 3.05
CA ASP A 219 -0.46 18.48 3.58
C ASP A 219 0.81 17.61 3.70
N ASN A 220 0.70 16.33 3.35
CA ASN A 220 1.77 15.33 3.42
C ASN A 220 2.22 14.80 2.03
N ASN A 221 1.65 15.33 0.95
CA ASN A 221 1.97 14.96 -0.44
C ASN A 221 2.99 15.89 -1.11
N MET A 222 3.58 16.84 -0.36
CA MET A 222 4.57 17.79 -0.86
C MET A 222 5.83 17.86 0.01
N ILE A 223 6.99 17.95 -0.63
CA ILE A 223 8.27 18.17 0.05
C ILE A 223 9.20 19.07 -0.78
N VAL A 224 10.06 19.81 -0.08
CA VAL A 224 11.14 20.58 -0.69
C VAL A 224 12.48 19.93 -0.36
N LYS A 225 13.28 19.61 -1.39
CA LYS A 225 14.62 19.02 -1.25
C LYS A 225 15.65 19.87 -1.98
N THR A 226 16.80 20.10 -1.36
CA THR A 226 17.88 20.87 -1.98
C THR A 226 19.03 19.99 -2.45
N LEU A 227 19.66 20.36 -3.57
CA LEU A 227 20.90 19.76 -4.07
C LEU A 227 21.87 20.89 -4.44
N ASN A 228 23.07 20.87 -3.86
CA ASN A 228 24.14 21.78 -4.25
C ASN A 228 24.97 21.16 -5.38
N ILE A 229 24.82 21.69 -6.60
CA ILE A 229 25.60 21.27 -7.77
C ILE A 229 26.90 22.07 -7.78
N ARG A 230 28.02 21.37 -7.65
CA ARG A 230 29.34 21.98 -7.49
C ARG A 230 30.02 22.21 -8.84
N SER A 231 30.84 23.25 -8.93
CA SER A 231 31.83 23.32 -10.01
C SER A 231 32.80 22.13 -9.88
N GLY A 232 33.04 21.42 -10.99
CA GLY A 232 34.08 20.40 -11.09
C GLY A 232 35.49 20.98 -11.08
N ASN A 233 35.61 22.26 -11.46
CA ASN A 233 36.86 23.00 -11.35
C ASN A 233 37.03 23.58 -9.95
N ILE A 234 38.21 23.37 -9.36
CA ILE A 234 38.69 24.13 -8.21
C ILE A 234 38.91 25.56 -8.71
N ILE A 235 38.07 26.51 -8.30
CA ILE A 235 38.28 27.93 -8.58
C ILE A 235 39.22 28.44 -7.47
N PRO A 236 40.47 28.83 -7.77
CA PRO A 236 41.35 29.41 -6.77
C PRO A 236 40.78 30.76 -6.33
N ILE A 237 40.61 30.92 -5.03
CA ILE A 237 40.31 32.22 -4.42
C ILE A 237 41.68 32.88 -4.16
N TYR A 238 41.93 34.02 -4.81
CA TYR A 238 43.10 34.87 -4.55
C TYR A 238 42.75 35.98 -3.58
#